data_AF-A0A4Q5Y2I5-F1
#
_entry.id   AF-A0A4Q5Y2I5-F1
#
_cell.length_a   1.000
_cell.length_b   1.000
_cell.length_c   1.000
_cell.angle_alpha   90.00
_cell.angle_beta   90.00
_cell.angle_gamma   90.00
#
_symmetry.space_group_name_H-M   'P 1'
#
loop_
_entity.id
_entity.type
_entity.pdbx_description
1 polymer ?
#
loop_
_entity_poly.entity_id
_entity_poly.type
_entity_poly.pdbx_seq_one_letter_code
_entity_poly.pdbx_strand_id
1 'polypeptide(L)' 'MRVHKIAAIGADGIGPEVIAAGLEVLEALSAKDGNFKLEIEHFPWSSE' A
#
# COMPACT_ATOMS: atom_id res chain seq x y z
N MET A 1 4.84 14.52 -12.42
CA MET A 1 4.17 13.38 -11.76
C MET A 1 5.23 12.57 -11.03
N ARG A 2 5.16 12.50 -9.70
CA ARG A 2 6.13 11.74 -8.87
C ARG A 2 5.69 10.28 -8.77
N VAL A 3 6.63 9.35 -8.74
CA VAL A 3 6.34 7.92 -8.55
C VAL A 3 6.97 7.48 -7.23
N HIS A 4 6.16 6.89 -6.36
CA HIS A 4 6.61 6.35 -5.07
C HIS A 4 6.49 4.83 -5.09
N LYS A 5 7.60 4.16 -4.80
CA LYS A 5 7.61 2.70 -4.61
C LYS A 5 7.33 2.38 -3.14
N ILE A 6 6.36 1.52 -2.89
CA ILE A 6 5.90 1.15 -1.54
C ILE A 6 5.96 -0.36 -1.40
N ALA A 7 6.67 -0.83 -0.37
CA ALA A 7 6.59 -2.20 0.10
C ALA A 7 5.43 -2.33 1.09
N ALA A 8 4.39 -3.08 0.73
CA ALA A 8 3.26 -3.38 1.59
C ALA A 8 3.51 -4.68 2.37
N ILE A 9 3.65 -4.59 3.68
CA ILE A 9 3.88 -5.73 4.58
C ILE A 9 2.73 -5.78 5.59
N GLY A 10 1.95 -6.86 5.53
CA GLY A 10 0.73 -7.01 6.33
C GLY A 10 0.96 -7.28 7.81
N ALA A 11 2.15 -7.72 8.23
CA ALA A 11 2.44 -8.07 9.62
C ALA A 11 1.47 -9.12 10.20
N ASP A 12 1.28 -9.12 11.53
CA ASP A 12 0.47 -10.06 12.28
C ASP A 12 -0.95 -9.53 12.60
N GLY A 13 -1.80 -10.40 13.15
CA GLY A 13 -3.15 -10.03 13.58
C GLY A 13 -4.03 -9.59 12.40
N ILE A 14 -4.71 -8.45 12.54
CA ILE A 14 -5.55 -7.85 11.48
C ILE A 14 -4.77 -6.97 10.51
N GLY A 15 -3.44 -6.99 10.57
CA GLY A 15 -2.58 -6.15 9.76
C GLY A 15 -2.79 -6.35 8.24
N PRO A 16 -2.92 -7.58 7.70
CA PRO A 16 -3.22 -7.79 6.28
C PRO A 16 -4.49 -7.09 5.81
N GLU A 17 -5.57 -7.15 6.60
CA GLU A 17 -6.86 -6.53 6.28
C GLU A 17 -6.79 -5.01 6.32
N VAL A 18 -6.13 -4.45 7.35
CA VAL A 18 -5.99 -2.99 7.51
C VAL A 18 -5.07 -2.41 6.46
N ILE A 19 -3.97 -3.10 6.12
CA ILE A 19 -3.08 -2.67 5.03
C ILE A 19 -3.82 -2.69 3.70
N ALA A 20 -4.58 -3.76 3.39
CA ALA A 20 -5.37 -3.82 2.17
C ALA A 20 -6.34 -2.63 2.04
N ALA A 21 -7.12 -2.34 3.09
CA ALA A 21 -8.03 -1.19 3.11
C ALA A 21 -7.28 0.16 2.96
N GLY A 22 -6.09 0.29 3.56
CA GLY A 22 -5.25 1.47 3.39
C GLY A 22 -4.77 1.67 1.95
N LEU A 23 -4.44 0.59 1.24
CA LEU A 23 -4.04 0.65 -0.17
C LEU A 23 -5.19 1.08 -1.09
N GLU A 24 -6.43 0.66 -0.81
CA GLU A 24 -7.62 1.12 -1.56
C GLU A 24 -7.79 2.65 -1.44
N VAL A 25 -7.60 3.21 -0.25
CA VAL A 25 -7.65 4.66 -0.02
C VAL A 25 -6.53 5.37 -0.78
N LEU A 26 -5.32 4.83 -0.76
CA LEU A 26 -4.17 5.39 -1.45
C LEU A 26 -4.34 5.38 -2.98
N GLU A 27 -4.93 4.31 -3.52
CA GLU A 27 -5.29 4.23 -4.94
C GLU A 27 -6.27 5.34 -5.31
N ALA A 28 -7.37 5.48 -4.56
CA ALA A 28 -8.38 6.52 -4.77
C ALA A 28 -7.78 7.94 -4.69
N LEU A 29 -6.88 8.19 -3.74
CA LEU A 29 -6.19 9.46 -3.60
C LEU A 29 -5.27 9.76 -4.79
N SER A 30 -4.47 8.78 -5.22
CA SER A 30 -3.56 8.94 -6.36
C SER A 30 -4.32 9.23 -7.66
N ALA A 31 -5.47 8.56 -7.85
CA ALA A 31 -6.35 8.78 -8.99
C ALA A 31 -7.02 10.17 -8.98
N LYS A 32 -7.38 10.67 -7.78
CA LYS A 32 -8.04 11.98 -7.62
C LYS A 32 -7.07 13.16 -7.72
N ASP A 33 -5.89 13.07 -7.12
CA ASP A 33 -4.90 14.15 -7.10
C ASP A 33 -4.08 14.22 -8.40
N GLY A 34 -3.71 13.08 -8.99
CA GLY A 34 -2.99 13.01 -10.26
C GLY A 34 -1.55 13.54 -10.25
N ASN A 35 -1.08 14.15 -9.16
CA ASN A 35 0.30 14.67 -9.09
C ASN A 35 1.31 13.58 -8.70
N PHE A 36 0.84 12.44 -8.20
CA PHE A 36 1.65 11.29 -7.84
C PHE A 36 1.03 9.96 -8.28
N LYS A 37 1.90 8.97 -8.45
CA LYS A 37 1.57 7.56 -8.68
C LYS A 37 2.24 6.70 -7.62
N LEU A 38 1.63 5.56 -7.35
CA LEU A 38 2.13 4.57 -6.40
C LEU A 38 2.43 3.27 -7.14
N GLU A 39 3.61 2.72 -6.92
CA GLU A 39 3.99 1.36 -7.33
C GLU A 39 4.08 0.53 -6.07
N ILE A 40 3.07 -0.30 -5.83
CA ILE A 40 2.96 -1.10 -4.61
C ILE A 40 3.42 -2.52 -4.91
N GLU A 41 4.29 -3.05 -4.06
CA GLU A 41 4.71 -4.44 -4.06
C GLU A 41 4.36 -5.06 -2.70
N HIS A 42 3.65 -6.19 -2.73
CA HIS A 42 3.28 -6.92 -1.52
C HIS A 42 4.40 -7.88 -1.14
N PHE A 43 4.81 -7.82 0.11
CA PHE A 43 5.81 -8.73 0.67
C PHE A 43 5.18 -9.63 1.73
N PRO A 44 5.55 -10.92 1.77
CA PRO A 44 5.17 -11.79 2.86
C PRO A 44 5.79 -11.27 4.17
N TRP A 45 5.08 -11.47 5.28
CA TRP A 45 5.60 -11.24 6.62
C TRP A 45 5.88 -12.59 7.30
N SER A 46 7.02 -12.68 7.98
CA SER A 46 7.34 -13.75 8.91
C SER A 46 8.11 -13.15 10.09
N SER A 47 7.86 -13.65 11.29
CA SER A 47 8.59 -13.30 12.51
C SER A 47 9.66 -14.33 12.90
N GLU A 48 9.90 -15.33 12.03
CA GLU A 48 11.02 -16.29 12.12
C GLU A 48 12.36 -15.72 11.63
#